data_AF-A0A3A0A0R1-F1
#
_entry.id   AF-A0A3A0A0R1-F1
#
_cell.length_a   1.000
_cell.length_b   1.000
_cell.length_c   1.000
_cell.angle_alpha   90.00
_cell.angle_beta   90.00
_cell.angle_gamma   90.00
#
_symmetry.space_group_name_H-M   'P 1'
#
loop_
_entity.id
_entity.type
_entity.pdbx_description
1 polymer ?
#
loop_
_entity_poly.entity_id
_entity_poly.type
_entity_poly.pdbx_seq_one_letter_code
_entity_poly.pdbx_strand_id
1 'polypeptide(L)'
;MLLGGVLAALPLFYLRIAQARRRRAFINQLPDVLTLLVGALRAGYGLSQALEVLVEQMPPPSSAEFARIVRATNLGVPLQRALYHAAGRMGSDDLDLIVTAISVQYEMGGNLATILETIGDTIRDRIRILREVRVLTAQQRITGYILTGTPVALAIGISILSPGYFDPFFEPGLIRLLPGVAAGY
;
A
#
# COMPACT_ATOMS: atom_id res chain seq x y z
N MET A 1 7.00 -25.95 -28.59
CA MET A 1 6.75 -26.20 -27.16
C MET A 1 6.90 -24.95 -26.29
N LEU A 2 7.91 -24.09 -26.48
CA LEU A 2 8.10 -22.87 -25.67
C LEU A 2 6.98 -21.82 -25.82
N LEU A 3 6.47 -21.59 -27.04
CA LEU A 3 5.36 -20.66 -27.31
C LEU A 3 4.05 -21.05 -26.62
N GLY A 4 3.76 -22.36 -26.52
CA GLY A 4 2.57 -22.85 -25.81
C GLY A 4 2.65 -22.66 -24.30
N GLY A 5 3.85 -22.80 -23.71
CA GLY A 5 4.09 -22.55 -22.29
C GLY A 5 3.94 -21.07 -21.91
N VAL A 6 4.40 -20.16 -22.76
CA VAL A 6 4.26 -18.70 -22.54
C VAL A 6 2.80 -18.27 -22.65
N LEU A 7 2.05 -18.79 -23.63
CA LEU A 7 0.63 -18.49 -23.80
C LEU A 7 -0.22 -19.02 -22.62
N ALA A 8 0.14 -20.17 -22.05
CA ALA A 8 -0.50 -20.72 -20.87
C ALA A 8 -0.12 -20.00 -19.56
N ALA A 9 1.09 -19.43 -19.47
CA ALA A 9 1.54 -18.69 -18.30
C ALA A 9 0.95 -17.27 -18.20
N LEU A 10 0.63 -16.65 -19.35
CA LEU A 10 0.05 -15.30 -19.44
C LEU A 10 -1.26 -15.11 -18.64
N PRO A 11 -2.29 -15.98 -18.78
CA PRO A 11 -3.52 -15.85 -18.01
C PRO A 11 -3.29 -16.06 -16.50
N LEU A 12 -2.38 -16.96 -16.10
CA LEU A 12 -2.04 -17.19 -14.70
C LEU A 12 -1.36 -15.95 -14.09
N PHE A 13 -0.47 -15.30 -14.84
CA PHE A 13 0.19 -14.08 -14.40
C PHE A 13 -0.79 -12.91 -14.28
N TYR A 14 -1.68 -12.74 -15.27
CA TYR A 14 -2.72 -11.73 -15.23
C TYR A 14 -3.67 -11.92 -14.04
N LEU A 15 -4.11 -13.17 -13.80
CA LEU A 15 -4.96 -13.50 -12.65
C LEU A 15 -4.26 -13.18 -11.32
N ARG A 16 -2.97 -13.49 -11.18
CA ARG A 16 -2.19 -13.16 -9.98
C ARG A 16 -2.10 -11.66 -9.74
N ILE A 17 -1.87 -10.87 -10.78
CA ILE A 17 -1.86 -9.40 -10.67
C ILE A 17 -3.25 -8.89 -10.28
N ALA A 18 -4.31 -9.38 -10.93
CA ALA A 18 -5.68 -8.98 -10.64
C ALA A 18 -6.07 -9.31 -9.19
N GLN A 19 -5.71 -10.50 -8.70
CA GLN A 19 -5.91 -10.91 -7.31
C GLN A 19 -5.14 -10.03 -6.34
N ALA A 20 -3.85 -9.76 -6.59
CA ALA A 20 -3.03 -8.88 -5.76
C ALA A 20 -3.59 -7.46 -5.70
N ARG A 21 -4.03 -6.92 -6.85
CA ARG A 21 -4.67 -5.60 -6.95
C ARG A 21 -5.96 -5.55 -6.15
N ARG A 22 -6.81 -6.59 -6.24
CA ARG A 22 -8.05 -6.68 -5.48
C ARG A 22 -7.79 -6.80 -3.98
N ARG A 23 -6.84 -7.64 -3.55
CA ARG A 23 -6.44 -7.75 -2.13
C ARG A 23 -5.96 -6.41 -1.59
N ARG A 24 -5.11 -5.71 -2.35
CA ARG A 24 -4.62 -4.39 -1.95
C ARG A 24 -5.75 -3.37 -1.84
N ALA A 25 -6.70 -3.37 -2.78
CA ALA A 25 -7.86 -2.50 -2.71
C ALA A 25 -8.73 -2.78 -1.47
N PHE A 26 -8.92 -4.05 -1.10
CA PHE A 26 -9.61 -4.43 0.13
C PHE A 26 -8.89 -3.95 1.39
N ILE A 27 -7.56 -4.17 1.48
CA ILE A 27 -6.76 -3.75 2.63
C ILE A 27 -6.85 -2.22 2.82
N ASN A 28 -6.80 -1.46 1.72
CA ASN A 28 -6.94 -0.01 1.77
C ASN A 28 -8.32 0.45 2.27
N GLN A 29 -9.36 -0.39 2.18
CA GLN A 29 -10.71 -0.12 2.66
C GLN A 29 -10.94 -0.55 4.13
N LEU A 30 -10.00 -1.29 4.74
CA LEU A 30 -10.13 -1.74 6.14
C LEU A 30 -10.33 -0.62 7.17
N PRO A 31 -9.69 0.57 7.05
CA PRO A 31 -9.97 1.68 7.96
C PRO A 31 -11.43 2.13 7.92
N ASP A 32 -12.04 2.16 6.73
CA ASP A 32 -13.42 2.60 6.53
C ASP A 32 -14.40 1.52 7.01
N VAL A 33 -14.08 0.24 6.76
CA VAL A 33 -14.78 -0.92 7.34
C VAL A 33 -14.84 -0.79 8.87
N LEU A 34 -13.70 -0.50 9.51
CA LEU A 34 -13.66 -0.34 10.96
C LEU A 34 -14.47 0.86 11.45
N THR A 35 -14.42 1.98 10.74
CA THR A 35 -15.28 3.14 11.05
C THR A 35 -16.75 2.76 11.09
N LEU A 36 -17.23 2.05 10.05
CA LEU A 36 -18.62 1.65 9.94
C LEU A 36 -19.01 0.63 11.00
N LEU A 37 -18.17 -0.39 11.24
CA LEU A 37 -18.42 -1.39 12.26
C LEU A 37 -18.47 -0.77 13.65
N VAL A 38 -17.50 0.08 14.01
CA VAL A 38 -17.48 0.79 15.30
C VAL A 38 -18.72 1.67 15.45
N GLY A 39 -19.09 2.41 14.41
CA GLY A 39 -20.29 3.25 14.40
C GLY A 39 -21.57 2.46 14.64
N ALA A 40 -21.74 1.34 13.93
CA ALA A 40 -22.89 0.46 14.10
C ALA A 40 -22.92 -0.18 15.51
N LEU A 41 -21.79 -0.71 15.98
CA LEU A 41 -21.71 -1.30 17.33
C LEU A 41 -22.01 -0.26 18.42
N ARG A 42 -21.56 0.99 18.28
CA ARG A 42 -21.87 2.09 19.22
C ARG A 42 -23.34 2.51 19.18
N ALA A 43 -23.98 2.39 18.02
CA ALA A 43 -25.42 2.61 17.89
C ALA A 43 -26.26 1.45 18.46
N GLY A 44 -25.62 0.43 19.06
CA GLY A 44 -26.29 -0.69 19.72
C GLY A 44 -26.62 -1.85 18.79
N TYR A 45 -26.19 -1.80 17.52
CA TYR A 45 -26.38 -2.93 16.61
C TYR A 45 -25.56 -4.14 17.05
N GLY A 46 -26.13 -5.34 16.92
CA GLY A 46 -25.38 -6.58 17.05
C GLY A 46 -24.37 -6.74 15.91
N LEU A 47 -23.31 -7.53 16.13
CA LEU A 47 -22.25 -7.74 15.13
C LEU A 47 -22.79 -8.20 13.76
N SER A 48 -23.77 -9.10 13.74
CA SER A 48 -24.39 -9.57 12.49
C SER A 48 -25.07 -8.43 11.72
N GLN A 49 -25.82 -7.56 12.41
CA GLN A 49 -26.45 -6.38 11.80
C GLN A 49 -25.41 -5.34 11.36
N ALA A 50 -24.35 -5.13 12.16
CA ALA A 50 -23.25 -4.24 11.78
C ALA A 50 -22.56 -4.70 10.49
N LEU A 51 -22.43 -6.01 10.29
CA LEU A 51 -21.90 -6.59 9.05
C LEU A 51 -22.86 -6.40 7.86
N GLU A 52 -24.16 -6.47 8.06
CA GLU A 52 -25.16 -6.15 7.02
C GLU A 52 -25.06 -4.69 6.59
N VAL A 53 -25.03 -3.76 7.54
CA VAL A 53 -24.83 -2.31 7.28
C VAL A 53 -23.55 -2.08 6.49
N LEU A 54 -22.47 -2.76 6.85
CA LEU A 54 -21.21 -2.66 6.14
C LEU A 54 -21.31 -3.14 4.68
N VAL A 55 -22.05 -4.23 4.44
CA VAL A 55 -22.27 -4.76 3.08
C VAL A 55 -23.01 -3.76 2.20
N GLU A 56 -23.97 -3.03 2.77
CA GLU A 56 -24.75 -2.03 2.05
C GLU A 56 -23.96 -0.75 1.76
N GLN A 57 -23.15 -0.29 2.72
CA GLN A 57 -22.49 1.01 2.61
C GLN A 57 -21.11 0.97 1.96
N MET A 58 -20.41 -0.17 1.99
CA MET A 58 -19.06 -0.25 1.43
C MET A 58 -19.07 -0.52 -0.08
N PRO A 59 -18.19 0.11 -0.86
CA PRO A 59 -17.95 -0.30 -2.23
C PRO A 59 -17.22 -1.66 -2.29
N PRO A 60 -17.29 -2.39 -3.42
CA PRO A 60 -16.40 -3.52 -3.68
C PRO A 60 -14.92 -3.08 -3.62
N PRO A 61 -13.98 -3.96 -3.24
CA PRO A 61 -14.17 -5.39 -2.93
C PRO A 61 -14.68 -5.71 -1.52
N SER A 62 -14.70 -4.76 -0.58
CA SER A 62 -15.10 -5.03 0.81
C SER A 62 -16.54 -5.54 0.94
N SER A 63 -17.53 -4.84 0.40
CA SER A 63 -18.93 -5.32 0.47
C SER A 63 -19.11 -6.72 -0.11
N ALA A 64 -18.43 -7.05 -1.21
CA ALA A 64 -18.50 -8.38 -1.80
C ALA A 64 -17.91 -9.48 -0.89
N GLU A 65 -16.85 -9.16 -0.13
CA GLU A 65 -16.21 -10.10 0.81
C GLU A 65 -17.05 -10.29 2.06
N PHE A 66 -17.52 -9.20 2.67
CA PHE A 66 -18.40 -9.27 3.84
C PHE A 66 -19.78 -9.83 3.50
N ALA A 67 -20.29 -9.63 2.28
CA ALA A 67 -21.53 -10.28 1.83
C ALA A 67 -21.36 -11.80 1.72
N ARG A 68 -20.15 -12.30 1.42
CA ARG A 68 -19.87 -13.74 1.48
C ARG A 68 -19.89 -14.25 2.92
N ILE A 69 -19.38 -13.47 3.87
CA ILE A 69 -19.44 -13.80 5.30
C ILE A 69 -20.91 -13.87 5.75
N VAL A 70 -21.69 -12.81 5.53
CA VAL A 70 -23.12 -12.76 5.89
C VAL A 70 -23.90 -13.92 5.26
N ARG A 71 -23.70 -14.20 3.96
CA ARG A 71 -24.36 -15.35 3.30
C ARG A 71 -23.94 -16.69 3.91
N ALA A 72 -22.67 -16.90 4.23
CA ALA A 72 -22.22 -18.14 4.86
C ALA A 72 -22.86 -18.31 6.26
N THR A 73 -22.95 -17.23 7.03
CA THR A 73 -23.60 -17.22 8.34
C THR A 73 -25.09 -17.55 8.23
N ASN A 74 -25.80 -16.98 7.25
CA ASN A 74 -27.20 -17.28 6.99
C ASN A 74 -27.45 -18.74 6.55
N LEU A 75 -26.42 -19.41 6.02
CA LEU A 75 -26.45 -20.84 5.68
C LEU A 75 -26.02 -21.73 6.86
N GLY A 76 -25.86 -21.17 8.07
CA GLY A 76 -25.55 -21.90 9.30
C GLY A 76 -24.06 -22.07 9.60
N VAL A 77 -23.17 -21.43 8.83
CA VAL A 77 -21.74 -21.40 9.18
C VAL A 77 -21.52 -20.48 10.38
N PRO A 78 -20.81 -20.89 11.44
CA PRO A 78 -20.51 -19.99 12.56
C PRO A 78 -19.78 -18.74 12.07
N LEU A 79 -20.20 -17.56 12.54
CA LEU A 79 -19.68 -16.27 12.08
C LEU A 79 -18.15 -16.17 12.22
N GLN A 80 -17.61 -16.64 13.34
CA GLN A 80 -16.17 -16.68 13.61
C GLN A 80 -15.45 -17.48 12.52
N ARG A 81 -15.97 -18.66 12.17
CA ARG A 81 -15.40 -19.51 11.10
C ARG A 81 -15.48 -18.82 9.73
N ALA A 82 -16.59 -18.16 9.42
CA ALA A 82 -16.74 -17.41 8.17
C ALA A 82 -15.73 -16.25 8.09
N LEU A 83 -15.52 -15.53 9.20
CA LEU A 83 -14.52 -14.47 9.32
C LEU A 83 -13.09 -15.01 9.15
N TYR A 84 -12.72 -16.11 9.80
CA TYR A 84 -11.41 -16.75 9.64
C TYR A 84 -11.14 -17.20 8.18
N HIS A 85 -12.15 -17.76 7.50
CA HIS A 85 -12.01 -18.11 6.10
C HIS A 85 -11.80 -16.89 5.19
N ALA A 86 -12.46 -15.76 5.48
CA ALA A 86 -12.22 -14.52 4.78
C ALA A 86 -10.80 -13.99 5.05
N ALA A 87 -10.34 -14.04 6.31
CA ALA A 87 -9.01 -13.63 6.73
C ALA A 87 -7.90 -14.38 5.97
N GLY A 88 -7.95 -15.72 5.97
CA GLY A 88 -6.99 -16.56 5.23
C GLY A 88 -7.03 -16.37 3.71
N ARG A 89 -8.20 -16.01 3.14
CA ARG A 89 -8.34 -15.72 1.71
C ARG A 89 -7.79 -14.37 1.31
N MET A 90 -7.86 -13.37 2.18
CA MET A 90 -7.35 -12.03 1.90
C MET A 90 -5.86 -11.92 2.24
N GLY A 91 -5.39 -12.70 3.22
CA GLY A 91 -3.98 -12.78 3.61
C GLY A 91 -3.46 -11.41 4.08
N SER A 92 -4.17 -10.80 5.03
CA SER A 92 -3.88 -9.49 5.58
C SER A 92 -3.79 -9.58 7.09
N ASP A 93 -2.63 -9.25 7.64
CA ASP A 93 -2.38 -9.25 9.08
C ASP A 93 -3.38 -8.34 9.84
N ASP A 94 -3.73 -7.20 9.24
CA ASP A 94 -4.74 -6.28 9.78
C ASP A 94 -6.12 -6.96 9.88
N LEU A 95 -6.54 -7.72 8.86
CA LEU A 95 -7.80 -8.47 8.92
C LEU A 95 -7.73 -9.62 9.93
N ASP A 96 -6.62 -10.34 10.01
CA ASP A 96 -6.42 -11.40 11.00
C ASP A 96 -6.51 -10.85 12.43
N LEU A 97 -5.93 -9.67 12.67
CA LEU A 97 -6.04 -8.95 13.95
C LEU A 97 -7.49 -8.58 14.27
N ILE A 98 -8.23 -8.04 13.30
CA ILE A 98 -9.65 -7.68 13.47
C ILE A 98 -10.49 -8.92 13.79
N VAL A 99 -10.31 -10.01 13.04
CA VAL A 99 -11.06 -11.27 13.24
C VAL A 99 -10.75 -11.89 14.60
N THR A 100 -9.49 -11.84 15.02
CA THR A 100 -9.06 -12.32 16.34
C THR A 100 -9.69 -11.49 17.45
N ALA A 101 -9.65 -10.16 17.33
CA ALA A 101 -10.28 -9.25 18.28
C ALA A 101 -11.80 -9.49 18.38
N ILE A 102 -12.49 -9.66 17.24
CA ILE A 102 -13.91 -10.01 17.21
C ILE A 102 -14.14 -11.35 17.94
N SER A 103 -13.34 -12.37 17.66
CA SER A 103 -13.54 -13.71 18.23
C SER A 103 -13.34 -13.72 19.75
N VAL A 104 -12.32 -13.00 20.25
CA VAL A 104 -12.02 -12.93 21.70
C VAL A 104 -13.02 -12.05 22.45
N GLN A 105 -13.34 -10.86 21.93
CA GLN A 105 -14.16 -9.89 22.66
C GLN A 105 -15.66 -10.19 22.59
N TYR A 106 -16.12 -10.84 21.52
CA TYR A 106 -17.53 -11.21 21.35
C TYR A 106 -18.00 -12.21 22.41
N GLU A 107 -17.14 -13.13 22.85
CA GLU A 107 -17.46 -14.12 23.88
C GLU A 107 -17.59 -13.51 25.28
N MET A 108 -16.92 -12.38 25.54
CA MET A 108 -16.87 -11.75 26.87
C MET A 108 -17.81 -10.55 27.02
N GLY A 109 -18.54 -10.14 25.96
CA GLY A 109 -19.47 -9.01 26.00
C GLY A 109 -18.82 -7.64 26.30
N GLY A 110 -17.50 -7.53 26.12
CA GLY A 110 -16.75 -6.29 26.37
C GLY A 110 -17.02 -5.22 25.32
N ASN A 111 -16.37 -4.05 25.46
CA ASN A 111 -16.49 -2.94 24.51
C ASN A 111 -15.73 -3.23 23.20
N LEU A 112 -16.28 -4.14 22.38
CA LEU A 112 -15.76 -4.50 21.04
C LEU A 112 -15.55 -3.24 20.18
N ALA A 113 -16.44 -2.26 20.30
CA ALA A 113 -16.32 -0.99 19.59
C ALA A 113 -15.00 -0.27 19.94
N THR A 114 -14.60 -0.21 21.22
CA THR A 114 -13.33 0.40 21.64
C THR A 114 -12.11 -0.34 21.10
N ILE A 115 -12.13 -1.68 21.11
CA ILE A 115 -11.01 -2.48 20.57
C ILE A 115 -10.89 -2.28 19.06
N LEU A 116 -12.00 -2.36 18.33
CA LEU A 116 -12.01 -2.12 16.88
C LEU A 116 -11.65 -0.67 16.52
N GLU A 117 -12.01 0.31 17.35
CA GLU A 117 -11.58 1.71 17.18
C GLU A 117 -10.07 1.84 17.34
N THR A 118 -9.49 1.24 18.38
CA THR A 118 -8.04 1.27 18.62
C THR A 118 -7.26 0.63 17.47
N ILE A 119 -7.76 -0.50 16.94
CA ILE A 119 -7.18 -1.13 15.75
C ILE A 119 -7.31 -0.21 14.54
N GLY A 120 -8.47 0.41 14.35
CA GLY A 120 -8.74 1.35 13.26
C GLY A 120 -7.78 2.55 13.27
N ASP A 121 -7.58 3.15 14.43
CA ASP A 121 -6.66 4.27 14.61
C ASP A 121 -5.22 3.85 14.35
N THR A 122 -4.80 2.68 14.85
CA THR A 122 -3.47 2.13 14.59
C THR A 122 -3.21 1.93 13.09
N ILE A 123 -4.19 1.39 12.35
CA ILE A 123 -4.08 1.21 10.88
C ILE A 123 -4.03 2.57 10.18
N ARG A 124 -4.88 3.53 10.56
CA ARG A 124 -4.89 4.88 9.95
C ARG A 124 -3.57 5.60 10.18
N ASP A 125 -3.02 5.53 11.39
CA ASP A 125 -1.73 6.12 11.72
C ASP A 125 -0.61 5.49 10.91
N ARG A 126 -0.59 4.15 10.80
CA ARG A 126 0.35 3.44 9.92
C ARG A 126 0.26 3.93 8.47
N ILE A 127 -0.95 4.07 7.91
CA ILE A 127 -1.16 4.57 6.54
C ILE A 127 -0.66 6.01 6.40
N ARG A 128 -0.93 6.87 7.38
CA ARG A 128 -0.46 8.26 7.40
C ARG A 128 1.07 8.32 7.38
N ILE A 129 1.73 7.58 8.26
CA ILE A 129 3.20 7.50 8.34
C ILE A 129 3.79 7.01 7.01
N LEU A 130 3.24 5.94 6.42
CA LEU A 130 3.73 5.43 5.13
C LEU A 130 3.56 6.44 3.99
N ARG A 131 2.50 7.23 4.01
CA ARG A 131 2.27 8.30 3.05
C ARG A 131 3.29 9.42 3.23
N GLU A 132 3.54 9.83 4.46
CA GLU A 132 4.54 10.85 4.80
C GLU A 132 5.95 10.42 4.36
N VAL A 133 6.36 9.19 4.70
CA VAL A 133 7.64 8.61 4.23
C VAL A 133 7.74 8.62 2.70
N ARG A 134 6.66 8.27 2.00
CA ARG A 134 6.65 8.31 0.52
C ARG A 134 6.83 9.73 -0.02
N VAL A 135 6.18 10.71 0.58
CA VAL A 135 6.29 12.12 0.16
C VAL A 135 7.71 12.63 0.41
N LEU A 136 8.25 12.40 1.61
CA LEU A 136 9.60 12.81 1.98
C LEU A 136 10.66 12.18 1.06
N THR A 137 10.55 10.87 0.80
CA THR A 137 11.49 10.17 -0.09
C THR A 137 11.36 10.60 -1.55
N ALA A 138 10.16 10.92 -2.03
CA ALA A 138 9.96 11.47 -3.37
C ALA A 138 10.65 12.83 -3.53
N GLN A 139 10.50 13.72 -2.55
CA GLN A 139 11.18 15.02 -2.53
C GLN A 139 12.70 14.88 -2.57
N GLN A 140 13.27 14.03 -1.71
CA GLN A 140 14.71 13.77 -1.69
C GLN A 140 15.24 13.23 -3.02
N ARG A 141 14.47 12.34 -3.68
CA ARG A 141 14.83 11.82 -5.01
C ARG A 141 14.85 12.92 -6.07
N ILE A 142 13.84 13.79 -6.08
CA ILE A 142 13.79 14.93 -7.02
C ILE A 142 14.99 15.86 -6.81
N THR A 143 15.29 16.23 -5.56
CA THR A 143 16.46 17.06 -5.24
C THR A 143 17.76 16.38 -5.67
N GLY A 144 17.90 15.07 -5.42
CA GLY A 144 19.06 14.29 -5.87
C GLY A 144 19.23 14.30 -7.39
N TYR A 145 18.13 14.13 -8.15
CA TYR A 145 18.17 14.22 -9.61
C TYR A 145 18.54 15.62 -10.11
N ILE A 146 18.02 16.68 -9.48
CA ILE A 146 18.39 18.07 -9.82
C ILE A 146 19.88 18.27 -9.57
N LEU A 147 20.39 17.98 -8.37
CA LEU A 147 21.78 18.20 -8.01
C LEU A 147 22.75 17.44 -8.92
N THR A 148 22.41 16.20 -9.27
CA THR A 148 23.22 15.36 -10.17
C THR A 148 23.13 15.86 -11.62
N GLY A 149 21.98 16.38 -12.04
CA GLY A 149 21.75 16.92 -13.37
C GLY A 149 22.36 18.30 -13.61
N THR A 150 22.52 19.12 -12.57
CA THR A 150 23.00 20.51 -12.67
C THR A 150 24.35 20.64 -13.40
N PRO A 151 25.42 19.90 -13.05
CA PRO A 151 26.70 20.03 -13.75
C PRO A 151 26.60 19.68 -15.24
N VAL A 152 25.80 18.66 -15.58
CA VAL A 152 25.59 18.23 -16.97
C VAL A 152 24.79 19.28 -17.74
N ALA A 153 23.73 19.82 -17.13
CA ALA A 153 22.92 20.88 -17.73
C ALA A 153 23.75 22.15 -17.96
N LEU A 154 24.60 22.54 -17.01
CA LEU A 154 25.53 23.65 -17.16
C LEU A 154 26.56 23.38 -18.26
N ALA A 155 27.16 22.20 -18.31
CA ALA A 155 28.13 21.83 -19.35
C ALA A 155 27.51 21.91 -20.75
N ILE A 156 26.29 21.40 -20.93
CA ILE A 156 25.56 21.49 -22.19
C ILE A 156 25.23 22.95 -22.54
N GLY A 157 24.70 23.72 -21.57
CA GLY A 157 24.33 25.11 -21.78
C GLY A 157 25.53 25.98 -22.18
N ILE A 158 26.67 25.81 -21.50
CA ILE A 158 27.92 26.51 -21.84
C ILE A 158 28.42 26.09 -23.23
N SER A 159 28.34 24.80 -23.57
CA SER A 159 28.78 24.31 -24.88
C SER A 159 27.97 24.90 -26.06
N ILE A 160 26.69 25.23 -25.84
CA ILE A 160 25.83 25.85 -26.85
C ILE A 160 26.06 27.37 -26.93
N LEU A 161 26.18 28.04 -25.78
CA LEU A 161 26.30 29.50 -25.71
C LEU A 161 27.70 30.00 -26.07
N SER A 162 28.73 29.24 -25.71
CA SER A 162 30.15 29.59 -25.92
C SER A 162 30.88 28.40 -26.56
N PRO A 163 30.78 28.22 -27.88
CA PRO A 163 31.51 27.19 -28.61
C PRO A 163 33.01 27.33 -28.37
N GLY A 164 33.68 26.24 -28.01
CA GLY A 164 35.11 26.20 -27.70
C GLY A 164 35.51 26.54 -26.26
N TYR A 165 34.54 26.80 -25.37
CA TYR A 165 34.83 27.05 -23.93
C TYR A 165 35.56 25.88 -23.26
N PHE A 166 35.25 24.65 -23.66
CA PHE A 166 35.87 23.45 -23.08
C PHE A 166 37.14 23.00 -23.81
N ASP A 167 37.51 23.61 -24.95
CA ASP A 167 38.67 23.19 -25.76
C ASP A 167 40.00 23.19 -24.98
N PRO A 168 40.29 24.18 -24.10
CA PRO A 168 41.51 24.18 -23.29
C PRO A 168 41.63 23.01 -22.30
N PHE A 169 40.53 22.31 -21.97
CA PHE A 169 40.56 21.11 -21.13
C PHE A 169 41.01 19.86 -21.88
N PHE A 170 40.91 19.85 -23.22
CA PHE A 170 41.25 18.71 -24.06
C PHE A 170 42.62 18.86 -24.76
N GLU A 171 43.19 20.06 -24.81
CA GLU A 171 44.55 20.29 -25.33
C GLU A 171 45.65 19.77 -24.37
N PRO A 172 46.78 19.24 -24.88
CA PRO A 172 47.90 18.82 -24.05
C PRO A 172 48.62 20.04 -23.42
N GLY A 173 48.45 20.25 -22.11
CA GLY A 173 49.10 21.34 -21.36
C GLY A 173 48.92 21.25 -19.83
N LEU A 174 49.56 22.17 -19.09
CA LEU A 174 49.65 22.24 -17.62
C LEU A 174 48.29 22.10 -16.89
N ILE A 175 47.19 22.48 -17.54
CA ILE A 175 45.80 22.39 -17.05
C ILE A 175 45.32 20.94 -16.84
N ARG A 176 45.88 19.96 -17.56
CA ARG A 176 45.52 18.53 -17.43
C ARG A 176 46.01 17.90 -16.12
N LEU A 177 46.94 18.54 -15.40
CA LEU A 177 47.47 18.06 -14.12
C LEU A 177 46.62 18.50 -12.91
N LEU A 178 45.75 19.51 -13.04
CA LEU A 178 44.95 20.04 -11.94
C LEU A 178 43.97 19.02 -11.32
N PRO A 179 43.31 18.11 -12.07
CA PRO A 179 42.49 17.06 -11.46
C PRO A 179 43.30 16.05 -10.63
N GLY A 180 44.58 15.84 -10.96
CA GLY A 180 45.47 14.93 -10.25
C GLY A 180 46.05 15.49 -8.95
N VAL A 181 46.25 16.82 -8.88
CA VAL A 181 46.74 17.50 -7.66
C VAL A 181 45.62 17.71 -6.63
N ALA A 182 44.37 17.89 -7.08
CA ALA A 182 43.21 18.02 -6.19
C ALA A 182 42.75 16.69 -5.57
N ALA A 183 43.12 15.53 -6.12
CA ALA A 183 42.81 14.20 -5.59
C ALA A 183 43.86 13.69 -4.57
N GLY A 184 44.88 14.50 -4.25
CA GLY A 184 46.00 14.15 -3.36
C GLY A 184 46.00 14.85 -1.99
N TYR A 185 44.91 15.52 -1.60
CA TYR A 185 44.73 16.13 -0.28
C TYR A 185 43.42 15.68 0.37
#